data_AF-A0AAU4BED0-F1
#
_entry.id   AF-A0AAU4BED0-F1
#
_cell.length_a   1.000
_cell.length_b   1.000
_cell.length_c   1.000
_cell.angle_alpha   90.00
_cell.angle_beta   90.00
_cell.angle_gamma   90.00
#
_symmetry.space_group_name_H-M   'P 1'
#
loop_
_entity.id
_entity.type
_entity.pdbx_description
1 polymer ?
#
loop_
_entity_poly.entity_id
_entity_poly.type
_entity_poly.pdbx_seq_one_letter_code
_entity_poly.pdbx_strand_id
1 'polypeptide(L)'
;MAPVGLERGVVEDVVLAASELVTNALNHGLRGQVGAETVPPELWLWARATPEPQLVVSVFDVCRTAQPDVAPKDVLDEHGKGLAIVGMLADSWGVHASRSWAGNGVRGKVVWCAFALPRPWPRGWVTAPPMATSGYLASTIAARGIDVVEGYGSRVSVVSALAGGGRELNVWVEPGHLSYDAGASRVRRPIADLYDTAEDVVRWSEAGTFPET
;
A
#
# COMPACT_ATOMS: atom_id res chain seq x y z
N MET A 1 20.25 4.38 16.96
CA MET A 1 19.13 3.46 16.70
C MET A 1 17.89 4.29 16.48
N ALA A 2 17.30 4.29 15.29
CA ALA A 2 16.00 4.91 15.06
C ALA A 2 14.91 4.19 15.90
N PRO A 3 13.73 4.80 16.15
CA PRO A 3 12.68 4.20 16.99
C PRO A 3 12.21 2.80 16.56
N VAL A 4 12.36 2.48 15.27
CA VAL A 4 12.03 1.17 14.64
C VAL A 4 13.20 0.17 14.70
N GLY A 5 14.36 0.56 15.22
CA GLY A 5 15.55 -0.29 15.35
C GLY A 5 16.39 -0.41 14.08
N LEU A 6 16.16 0.45 13.09
CA LEU A 6 16.95 0.49 11.86
C LEU A 6 18.36 1.06 12.10
N GLU A 7 19.31 0.49 11.36
CA GLU A 7 20.66 1.03 11.23
C GLU A 7 20.65 2.35 10.45
N ARG A 8 21.65 3.20 10.68
CA ARG A 8 21.69 4.55 10.08
C ARG A 8 21.73 4.50 8.55
N GLY A 9 22.51 3.57 7.97
CA GLY A 9 22.59 3.39 6.52
C GLY A 9 21.23 3.08 5.91
N VAL A 10 20.48 2.14 6.49
CA VAL A 10 19.13 1.81 6.02
C VAL A 10 18.17 3.00 6.11
N VAL A 11 18.29 3.85 7.14
CA VAL A 11 17.49 5.08 7.21
C VAL A 11 17.83 6.04 6.07
N GLU A 12 19.11 6.19 5.73
CA GLU A 12 19.56 7.04 4.61
C GLU A 12 19.04 6.48 3.27
N ASP A 13 19.09 5.16 3.09
CA ASP A 13 18.56 4.47 1.90
C ASP A 13 17.03 4.65 1.77
N VAL A 14 16.29 4.51 2.87
CA VAL A 14 14.83 4.76 2.93
C VAL A 14 14.50 6.20 2.56
N VAL A 15 15.24 7.19 3.10
CA VAL A 15 15.01 8.61 2.82
C VAL A 15 15.28 8.94 1.36
N LEU A 16 16.36 8.39 0.79
CA LEU A 16 16.70 8.57 -0.62
C LEU A 16 15.63 7.95 -1.52
N ALA A 17 15.26 6.69 -1.28
CA ALA A 17 14.22 6.02 -2.06
C ALA A 17 12.86 6.74 -1.97
N ALA A 18 12.46 7.18 -0.79
CA ALA A 18 11.23 7.97 -0.62
C ALA A 18 11.27 9.28 -1.42
N SER A 19 12.43 9.95 -1.43
CA SER A 19 12.63 11.19 -2.18
C SER A 19 12.56 10.96 -3.69
N GLU A 20 13.14 9.87 -4.21
CA GLU A 20 13.03 9.48 -5.61
C GLU A 20 11.57 9.15 -6.00
N LEU A 21 10.86 8.37 -5.18
CA LEU A 21 9.45 8.04 -5.44
C LEU A 21 8.54 9.27 -5.43
N VAL A 22 8.69 10.16 -4.45
CA VAL A 22 7.91 11.41 -4.36
C VAL A 22 8.25 12.36 -5.52
N THR A 23 9.53 12.48 -5.89
CA THR A 23 9.95 13.31 -7.03
C THR A 23 9.33 12.78 -8.34
N ASN A 24 9.34 11.47 -8.55
CA ASN A 24 8.68 10.85 -9.70
C ASN A 24 7.17 11.14 -9.71
N ALA A 25 6.49 10.95 -8.58
CA ALA A 25 5.07 11.22 -8.45
C ALA A 25 4.71 12.69 -8.74
N LEU A 26 5.47 13.64 -8.21
CA LEU A 26 5.30 15.08 -8.47
C LEU A 26 5.50 15.39 -9.97
N ASN A 27 6.56 14.87 -10.58
CA ASN A 27 6.85 15.07 -12.00
C ASN A 27 5.75 14.49 -12.90
N HIS A 28 5.17 13.34 -12.54
CA HIS A 28 4.04 12.77 -13.27
C HIS A 28 2.75 13.56 -13.07
N GLY A 29 2.45 13.99 -11.84
CA GLY A 29 1.28 14.82 -11.54
C GLY A 29 1.29 16.16 -12.30
N LEU A 30 2.46 16.80 -12.43
CA LEU A 30 2.64 18.04 -13.19
C LEU A 30 2.46 17.86 -14.70
N ARG A 31 2.78 16.68 -15.24
CA ARG A 31 2.69 16.37 -16.67
C ARG A 31 1.34 15.78 -17.07
N GLY A 32 0.60 15.24 -16.11
CA GLY A 32 -0.45 14.26 -16.36
C GLY A 32 -1.79 14.81 -16.81
N GLN A 33 -2.25 15.99 -16.35
CA GLN A 33 -3.67 16.32 -16.52
C GLN A 33 -3.96 17.83 -16.65
N VAL A 34 -4.20 18.28 -17.90
CA VAL A 34 -4.96 19.52 -18.14
C VAL A 34 -6.42 19.22 -17.78
N GLY A 35 -6.90 19.73 -16.64
CA GLY A 35 -8.32 19.69 -16.26
C GLY A 35 -8.77 18.56 -15.32
N ALA A 36 -7.87 17.80 -14.69
CA ALA A 36 -8.25 16.83 -13.65
C ALA A 36 -8.02 17.37 -12.24
N GLU A 37 -8.66 16.74 -11.25
CA GLU A 37 -8.47 17.02 -9.84
C GLU A 37 -7.00 16.89 -9.45
N THR A 38 -6.43 17.97 -8.92
CA THR A 38 -5.03 18.03 -8.49
C THR A 38 -4.89 17.48 -7.09
N VAL A 39 -5.04 16.16 -6.93
CA VAL A 39 -4.70 15.52 -5.66
C VAL A 39 -3.16 15.44 -5.56
N PRO A 40 -2.54 16.05 -4.53
CA PRO A 40 -1.11 15.95 -4.35
C PRO A 40 -0.68 14.50 -4.10
N PRO A 41 0.54 14.11 -4.49
CA PRO A 41 1.06 12.80 -4.12
C PRO A 41 1.01 12.55 -2.61
N GLU A 42 0.72 11.32 -2.22
CA GLU A 42 0.64 10.94 -0.81
C GLU A 42 1.77 9.98 -0.46
N LEU A 43 2.56 10.33 0.55
CA LEU A 43 3.59 9.45 1.10
C LEU A 43 3.06 8.75 2.36
N TRP A 44 3.06 7.43 2.34
CA TRP A 44 2.66 6.58 3.46
C TRP A 44 3.80 5.63 3.81
N LEU A 45 3.98 5.39 5.12
CA LEU A 45 4.95 4.43 5.62
C LEU A 45 4.26 3.52 6.64
N TRP A 46 4.50 2.22 6.53
CA TRP A 46 4.07 1.27 7.54
C TRP A 46 5.02 0.09 7.61
N ALA A 47 4.98 -0.64 8.72
CA ALA A 47 5.70 -1.88 8.86
C ALA A 47 4.78 -3.06 8.56
N ARG A 48 5.34 -4.11 7.94
CA ARG A 48 4.69 -5.41 7.72
C ARG A 48 5.53 -6.53 8.32
N ALA A 49 4.91 -7.67 8.53
CA ALA A 49 5.50 -8.90 9.03
C ALA A 49 5.52 -10.01 7.96
N THR A 50 4.63 -9.98 6.97
CA THR A 50 4.53 -11.00 5.90
C THR A 50 4.94 -10.43 4.53
N PRO A 51 5.68 -11.16 3.68
CA PRO A 51 6.25 -12.51 3.92
C PRO A 51 7.42 -12.52 4.91
N GLU A 52 8.04 -11.37 5.09
CA GLU A 52 9.06 -11.13 6.10
C GLU A 52 8.97 -9.70 6.63
N PRO A 53 9.60 -9.40 7.78
CA PRO A 53 9.46 -8.08 8.36
C PRO A 53 10.12 -6.99 7.54
N GLN A 54 9.34 -6.01 7.11
CA GLN A 54 9.79 -4.94 6.23
C GLN A 54 9.09 -3.61 6.56
N LEU A 55 9.80 -2.50 6.37
CA LEU A 55 9.25 -1.16 6.29
C LEU A 55 8.86 -0.91 4.85
N VAL A 56 7.58 -0.64 4.60
CA VAL A 56 7.07 -0.27 3.28
C VAL A 56 6.99 1.24 3.20
N VAL A 57 7.54 1.78 2.11
CA VAL A 57 7.38 3.17 1.66
C VAL A 57 6.45 3.13 0.46
N SER A 58 5.36 3.88 0.51
CA SER A 58 4.32 3.89 -0.51
C SER A 58 4.03 5.32 -0.93
N VAL A 59 4.06 5.56 -2.23
CA VAL A 59 3.74 6.86 -2.82
C VAL A 59 2.57 6.71 -3.78
N PHE A 60 1.45 7.35 -3.46
CA PHE A 60 0.29 7.45 -4.34
C PHE A 60 0.43 8.63 -5.30
N ASP A 61 0.05 8.44 -6.55
CA ASP A 61 -0.17 9.51 -7.53
C ASP A 61 -1.41 9.23 -8.40
N VAL A 62 -2.06 10.30 -8.87
CA VAL A 62 -3.28 10.21 -9.68
C VAL A 62 -3.03 9.71 -11.11
N CYS A 63 -1.78 9.73 -11.58
CA CYS A 63 -1.44 9.36 -12.95
C CYS A 63 -1.39 7.83 -13.11
N ARG A 64 -2.53 7.22 -13.45
CA ARG A 64 -2.64 5.77 -13.65
C ARG A 64 -1.81 5.18 -14.79
N THR A 65 -1.64 5.93 -15.87
CA THR A 65 -1.11 5.41 -17.14
C THR A 65 0.40 5.53 -17.25
N ALA A 66 1.03 6.42 -16.48
CA ALA A 66 2.48 6.51 -16.45
C ALA A 66 3.04 5.31 -15.66
N GLN A 67 3.54 4.32 -16.41
CA GLN A 67 4.23 3.19 -15.81
C GLN A 67 5.64 3.61 -15.36
N PRO A 68 6.07 3.24 -14.15
CA PRO A 68 7.44 3.47 -13.71
C PRO A 68 8.41 2.73 -14.65
N ASP A 69 9.26 3.49 -15.35
CA ASP A 69 10.27 2.95 -16.28
C ASP A 69 11.61 2.81 -15.54
N VAL A 70 12.18 1.60 -15.55
CA VAL A 70 13.42 1.28 -14.81
C VAL A 70 14.67 1.58 -15.66
N ALA A 71 14.50 1.73 -16.96
CA ALA A 71 15.59 1.94 -17.90
C ALA A 71 15.65 3.41 -18.36
N PRO A 72 16.80 4.09 -18.23
CA PRO A 72 17.03 5.34 -18.94
C PRO A 72 16.87 5.11 -20.44
N LYS A 73 16.12 5.96 -21.14
CA LYS A 73 15.95 5.80 -22.61
C LYS A 73 17.18 6.32 -23.37
N ASP A 74 18.04 7.09 -22.71
CA ASP A 74 19.31 7.62 -23.21
C ASP A 74 20.29 7.88 -22.04
N VAL A 75 21.59 7.99 -22.31
CA VAL A 75 22.66 8.31 -21.33
C VAL A 75 22.47 9.69 -20.70
N LEU A 76 21.84 10.61 -21.45
CA LEU A 76 21.44 11.95 -20.98
C LEU A 76 20.02 11.99 -20.42
N ASP A 77 19.28 10.88 -20.49
CA ASP A 77 17.94 10.80 -19.92
C ASP A 77 18.05 10.64 -18.40
N GLU A 78 17.63 11.67 -17.67
CA GLU A 78 17.48 11.58 -16.21
C GLU A 78 16.20 10.82 -15.84
N HIS A 79 15.27 10.65 -16.78
CA HIS A 79 14.03 9.94 -16.55
C HIS A 79 14.33 8.44 -16.41
N GLY A 80 13.91 7.86 -15.29
CA GLY A 80 14.17 6.45 -14.94
C GLY A 80 15.35 6.22 -13.99
N LYS A 81 16.24 7.20 -13.78
CA LYS A 81 17.33 7.07 -12.79
C LYS A 81 16.81 6.89 -11.37
N GLY A 82 15.73 7.59 -11.00
CA GLY A 82 15.16 7.48 -9.66
C GLY A 82 14.65 6.08 -9.32
N LEU A 83 14.01 5.40 -10.28
CA LEU A 83 13.57 4.01 -10.07
C LEU A 83 14.73 3.02 -10.12
N ALA A 84 15.77 3.28 -10.91
CA ALA A 84 17.00 2.50 -10.85
C ALA A 84 17.67 2.62 -9.46
N ILE A 85 17.71 3.83 -8.87
CA ILE A 85 18.19 4.05 -7.49
C ILE A 85 17.33 3.25 -6.51
N VAL A 86 16.00 3.37 -6.58
CA VAL A 86 15.09 2.59 -5.72
C VAL A 86 15.35 1.09 -5.86
N GLY A 87 15.52 0.59 -7.09
CA GLY A 87 15.82 -0.82 -7.36
C GLY A 87 17.19 -1.29 -6.86
N MET A 88 18.15 -0.38 -6.65
CA MET A 88 19.44 -0.69 -6.03
C MET A 88 19.39 -0.68 -4.50
N LEU A 89 18.54 0.17 -3.91
CA LEU A 89 18.50 0.38 -2.46
C LEU A 89 17.49 -0.51 -1.74
N ALA A 90 16.33 -0.77 -2.35
CA ALA A 90 15.24 -1.49 -1.71
C ALA A 90 15.34 -3.01 -1.93
N ASP A 91 14.91 -3.80 -0.93
CA ASP A 91 14.84 -5.26 -1.05
C ASP A 91 13.77 -5.70 -2.05
N SER A 92 12.71 -4.92 -2.16
CA SER A 92 11.67 -5.10 -3.17
C SER A 92 10.96 -3.80 -3.47
N TRP A 93 10.36 -3.70 -4.65
CA TRP A 93 9.54 -2.56 -5.04
C TRP A 93 8.52 -3.01 -6.09
N GLY A 94 7.51 -2.18 -6.31
CA GLY A 94 6.49 -2.46 -7.32
C GLY A 94 5.51 -1.33 -7.52
N VAL A 95 4.51 -1.60 -8.35
CA VAL A 95 3.43 -0.67 -8.68
C VAL A 95 2.11 -1.42 -8.76
N HIS A 96 1.03 -0.79 -8.30
CA HIS A 96 -0.32 -1.30 -8.51
C HIS A 96 -1.34 -0.16 -8.53
N ALA A 97 -2.51 -0.43 -9.11
CA ALA A 97 -3.65 0.46 -9.00
C ALA A 97 -4.08 0.60 -7.52
N SER A 98 -4.38 1.82 -7.11
CA SER A 98 -4.91 2.12 -5.78
C SER A 98 -5.80 3.37 -5.84
N ARG A 99 -6.16 3.90 -4.68
CA ARG A 99 -6.97 5.11 -4.50
C ARG A 99 -6.32 6.02 -3.48
N SER A 100 -6.65 7.30 -3.50
CA SER A 100 -6.16 8.33 -2.58
C SER A 100 -6.79 8.18 -1.18
N TRP A 101 -6.01 8.42 -0.12
CA TRP A 101 -6.47 8.39 1.26
C TRP A 101 -6.97 9.77 1.68
N ALA A 102 -6.24 10.82 1.27
CA ALA A 102 -6.51 12.20 1.67
C ALA A 102 -7.43 12.93 0.67
N GLY A 103 -7.56 12.42 -0.55
CA GLY A 103 -8.37 12.95 -1.64
C GLY A 103 -9.60 12.09 -1.90
N ASN A 104 -10.31 11.67 -0.85
CA ASN A 104 -11.63 11.02 -0.93
C ASN A 104 -11.72 9.84 -1.92
N GLY A 105 -10.70 9.00 -1.98
CA GLY A 105 -10.74 7.80 -2.83
C GLY A 105 -10.52 8.04 -4.33
N VAL A 106 -9.98 9.20 -4.74
CA VAL A 106 -9.58 9.45 -6.14
C VAL A 106 -8.71 8.30 -6.63
N ARG A 107 -9.03 7.77 -7.81
CA ARG A 107 -8.32 6.63 -8.40
C ARG A 107 -6.95 7.05 -8.92
N GLY A 108 -5.95 6.23 -8.65
CA GLY A 108 -4.58 6.47 -9.07
C GLY A 108 -3.78 5.18 -9.08
N LYS A 109 -2.48 5.30 -8.85
CA LYS A 109 -1.58 4.19 -8.61
C LYS A 109 -0.76 4.44 -7.35
N VAL A 110 -0.23 3.36 -6.79
CA VAL A 110 0.81 3.40 -5.76
C VAL A 110 2.08 2.82 -6.36
N VAL A 111 3.20 3.53 -6.21
CA VAL A 111 4.55 2.99 -6.37
C VAL A 111 5.12 2.79 -4.97
N TRP A 112 5.60 1.59 -4.68
CA TRP A 112 6.07 1.24 -3.34
C TRP A 112 7.45 0.60 -3.40
N CYS A 113 8.19 0.72 -2.31
CA CYS A 113 9.42 -0.03 -2.06
C CYS A 113 9.47 -0.50 -0.59
N ALA A 114 10.26 -1.52 -0.31
CA ALA A 114 10.34 -2.14 1.01
C ALA A 114 11.78 -2.42 1.44
N PHE A 115 12.03 -2.24 2.73
CA PHE A 115 13.34 -2.42 3.37
C PHE A 115 13.22 -3.34 4.58
N ALA A 116 14.16 -4.26 4.76
CA ALA A 116 14.15 -5.23 5.84
C ALA A 116 14.11 -4.56 7.21
N LEU A 117 13.25 -5.08 8.09
CA LEU A 117 13.22 -4.74 9.50
C LEU A 117 14.00 -5.76 10.33
N PRO A 118 14.59 -5.34 11.46
CA PRO A 118 15.28 -6.26 12.36
C PRO A 118 14.35 -7.37 12.83
N ARG A 119 14.84 -8.62 12.80
CA ARG A 119 14.11 -9.75 13.37
C ARG A 119 14.45 -9.92 14.86
N PRO A 120 13.48 -10.27 15.73
CA PRO A 120 12.06 -10.44 15.41
C PRO A 120 11.33 -9.10 15.27
N TRP A 121 10.43 -9.03 14.28
CA TRP A 121 9.47 -7.94 14.15
C TRP A 121 8.09 -8.51 13.77
N PRO A 122 7.01 -8.07 14.42
CA PRO A 122 7.00 -7.23 15.64
C PRO A 122 7.72 -7.92 16.80
N ARG A 123 8.22 -7.15 17.77
CA ARG A 123 8.90 -7.69 18.97
C ARG A 123 7.86 -8.27 19.95
N GLY A 124 7.23 -9.38 19.57
CA GLY A 124 6.22 -10.08 20.33
C GLY A 124 4.94 -10.35 19.53
N TRP A 125 4.04 -11.11 20.16
CA TRP A 125 2.72 -11.39 19.61
C TRP A 125 1.88 -10.13 19.69
N VAL A 126 1.46 -9.60 18.54
CA VAL A 126 0.53 -8.47 18.48
C VAL A 126 -0.87 -9.05 18.45
N THR A 127 -1.67 -8.74 19.47
CA THR A 127 -3.10 -9.04 19.50
C THR A 127 -3.90 -7.79 19.79
N ALA A 128 -5.09 -7.68 19.21
CA ALA A 128 -6.01 -6.57 19.43
C ALA A 128 -7.46 -7.08 19.47
N PRO A 129 -8.39 -6.37 20.14
CA PRO A 129 -9.80 -6.71 20.10
C PRO A 129 -10.32 -6.70 18.65
N PRO A 130 -10.97 -7.77 18.16
CA PRO A 130 -11.46 -7.86 16.78
C PRO A 130 -12.29 -6.67 16.31
N MET A 131 -13.15 -6.14 17.19
CA MET A 131 -13.99 -4.96 16.92
C MET A 131 -13.17 -3.67 16.71
N ALA A 132 -12.09 -3.49 17.46
CA ALA A 132 -11.23 -2.31 17.29
C ALA A 132 -10.43 -2.41 15.98
N THR A 133 -9.89 -3.60 15.68
CA THR A 133 -9.17 -3.87 14.45
C THR A 133 -10.07 -3.79 13.22
N SER A 134 -11.32 -4.28 13.29
CA SER A 134 -12.29 -4.14 12.21
C SER A 134 -12.64 -2.68 11.95
N GLY A 135 -12.92 -1.90 13.01
CA GLY A 135 -13.24 -0.48 12.85
C GLY A 135 -12.09 0.32 12.22
N TYR A 136 -10.84 0.00 12.58
CA TYR A 136 -9.67 0.63 11.98
C TYR A 136 -9.46 0.23 10.51
N LEU A 137 -9.62 -1.06 10.20
CA LEU A 137 -9.55 -1.58 8.82
C LEU A 137 -10.66 -0.98 7.96
N ALA A 138 -11.90 -0.96 8.45
CA ALA A 138 -13.06 -0.38 7.78
C ALA A 138 -12.84 1.11 7.50
N SER A 139 -12.36 1.87 8.50
CA SER A 139 -12.04 3.30 8.33
C SER A 139 -10.96 3.52 7.27
N THR A 140 -9.93 2.66 7.25
CA THR A 140 -8.85 2.72 6.25
C THR A 140 -9.38 2.48 4.83
N ILE A 141 -10.20 1.45 4.64
CA ILE A 141 -10.80 1.12 3.34
C ILE A 141 -11.81 2.20 2.91
N ALA A 142 -12.64 2.69 3.84
CA ALA A 142 -13.63 3.73 3.58
C ALA A 142 -12.99 5.06 3.19
N ALA A 143 -11.85 5.43 3.80
CA ALA A 143 -11.10 6.63 3.41
C ALA A 143 -10.62 6.59 1.95
N ARG A 144 -10.47 5.38 1.39
CA ARG A 144 -10.15 5.14 -0.02
C ARG A 144 -11.41 5.13 -0.91
N GLY A 145 -12.57 5.56 -0.41
CA GLY A 145 -13.82 5.67 -1.17
C GLY A 145 -14.43 4.32 -1.56
N ILE A 146 -14.20 3.29 -0.76
CA ILE A 146 -14.80 1.96 -0.92
C ILE A 146 -15.84 1.78 0.18
N ASP A 147 -17.06 1.41 -0.20
CA ASP A 147 -18.12 1.16 0.77
C ASP A 147 -17.79 -0.08 1.61
N VAL A 148 -18.01 0.01 2.91
CA VAL A 148 -17.71 -1.05 3.87
C VAL A 148 -18.89 -1.31 4.80
N VAL A 149 -19.10 -2.58 5.13
CA VAL A 149 -20.03 -3.01 6.17
C VAL A 149 -19.27 -3.79 7.22
N GLU A 150 -19.53 -3.50 8.49
CA GLU A 150 -18.93 -4.22 9.61
C GLU A 150 -19.94 -5.19 10.23
N GLY A 151 -19.47 -6.40 10.53
CA GLY A 151 -20.20 -7.39 11.32
C GLY A 151 -19.39 -7.78 12.56
N TYR A 152 -20.02 -7.80 13.72
CA TYR A 152 -19.34 -8.02 15.00
C TYR A 152 -19.75 -9.33 15.65
N GLY A 153 -18.77 -10.13 16.02
CA GLY A 153 -18.93 -11.35 16.82
C GLY A 153 -18.08 -11.31 18.09
N SER A 154 -18.30 -12.27 18.99
CA SER A 154 -17.61 -12.32 20.28
C SER A 154 -16.11 -12.64 20.20
N ARG A 155 -15.66 -13.25 19.10
CA ARG A 155 -14.25 -13.63 18.86
C ARG A 155 -13.73 -13.26 17.48
N VAL A 156 -14.63 -13.00 16.54
CA VAL A 156 -14.31 -12.69 15.15
C VAL A 156 -15.22 -11.56 14.72
N SER A 157 -14.64 -10.53 14.12
CA SER A 157 -15.38 -9.51 13.38
C SER A 157 -15.19 -9.74 11.88
N VAL A 158 -16.04 -9.16 11.06
CA VAL A 158 -15.91 -9.16 9.60
C VAL A 158 -16.00 -7.74 9.08
N VAL A 159 -15.14 -7.40 8.12
CA VAL A 159 -15.24 -6.19 7.31
C VAL A 159 -15.53 -6.64 5.88
N SER A 160 -16.68 -6.26 5.36
CA SER A 160 -17.13 -6.55 4.00
C SER A 160 -16.90 -5.33 3.13
N ALA A 161 -15.94 -5.40 2.21
CA ALA A 161 -15.66 -4.33 1.25
C ALA A 161 -16.48 -4.53 -0.02
N LEU A 162 -17.20 -3.49 -0.44
CA LEU A 162 -18.13 -3.52 -1.56
C LEU A 162 -17.52 -2.74 -2.74
N ALA A 163 -17.26 -3.46 -3.84
CA ALA A 163 -16.73 -2.89 -5.07
C ALA A 163 -17.82 -2.83 -6.15
N GLY A 164 -17.54 -2.06 -7.22
CA GLY A 164 -18.45 -1.95 -8.36
C GLY A 164 -18.79 -3.31 -8.98
N GLY A 165 -20.00 -3.41 -9.55
CA GLY A 165 -20.50 -4.66 -10.15
C GLY A 165 -20.98 -5.70 -9.14
N GLY A 166 -21.33 -5.29 -7.91
CA GLY A 166 -21.85 -6.18 -6.86
C GLY A 166 -20.80 -7.14 -6.30
N ARG A 167 -19.51 -6.81 -6.48
CA ARG A 167 -18.40 -7.60 -5.95
C ARG A 167 -18.24 -7.30 -4.47
N GLU A 168 -18.06 -8.35 -3.67
CA GLU A 168 -17.84 -8.25 -2.22
C GLU A 168 -16.61 -9.05 -1.84
N LEU A 169 -15.79 -8.49 -0.93
CA LEU A 169 -14.68 -9.19 -0.30
C LEU A 169 -14.82 -9.10 1.21
N ASN A 170 -14.83 -10.27 1.85
CA ASN A 170 -14.92 -10.39 3.29
C ASN A 170 -13.53 -10.56 3.90
N VAL A 171 -13.21 -9.69 4.86
CA VAL A 171 -12.03 -9.81 5.71
C VAL A 171 -12.47 -10.21 7.11
N TRP A 172 -12.13 -11.43 7.52
CA TRP A 172 -12.33 -11.91 8.88
C TRP A 172 -11.19 -11.45 9.78
N VAL A 173 -11.55 -10.83 10.88
CA VAL A 173 -10.65 -10.24 11.86
C VAL A 173 -10.71 -11.07 13.14
N GLU A 174 -9.62 -11.78 13.44
CA GLU A 174 -9.39 -12.50 14.68
C GLU A 174 -8.42 -11.70 15.56
N PRO A 175 -8.28 -12.00 16.88
CA PRO A 175 -7.44 -11.20 17.76
C PRO A 175 -5.98 -11.05 17.32
N GLY A 176 -5.41 -12.01 16.60
CA GLY A 176 -4.02 -11.98 16.13
C GLY A 176 -3.84 -11.99 14.62
N HIS A 177 -4.90 -12.17 13.83
CA HIS A 177 -4.78 -12.33 12.38
C HIS A 177 -5.96 -11.73 11.61
N LEU A 178 -5.69 -11.33 10.38
CA LEU A 178 -6.69 -11.02 9.35
C LEU A 178 -6.69 -12.15 8.32
N SER A 179 -7.85 -12.51 7.79
CA SER A 179 -7.94 -13.46 6.68
C SER A 179 -9.00 -13.06 5.66
N TYR A 180 -8.77 -13.38 4.40
CA TYR A 180 -9.67 -13.08 3.27
C TYR A 180 -9.36 -14.02 2.11
N ASP A 181 -10.32 -14.17 1.20
CA ASP A 181 -10.15 -15.02 0.02
C ASP A 181 -9.64 -14.19 -1.15
N ALA A 182 -8.38 -14.42 -1.56
CA ALA A 182 -7.74 -13.79 -2.70
C ALA A 182 -7.90 -14.69 -3.94
N GLY A 183 -9.11 -14.70 -4.50
CA GLY A 183 -9.45 -15.58 -5.62
C GLY A 183 -9.53 -17.05 -5.17
N ALA A 184 -8.61 -17.90 -5.65
CA ALA A 184 -8.60 -19.33 -5.35
C ALA A 184 -7.89 -19.70 -4.04
N SER A 185 -7.19 -18.76 -3.40
CA SER A 185 -6.41 -19.01 -2.18
C SER A 185 -6.88 -18.14 -1.03
N ARG A 186 -6.96 -18.74 0.17
CA ARG A 186 -7.22 -17.99 1.40
C ARG A 186 -5.92 -17.42 1.93
N VAL A 187 -5.89 -16.11 2.12
CA VAL A 187 -4.77 -15.38 2.71
C VAL A 187 -5.01 -15.25 4.22
N ARG A 188 -3.96 -15.41 5.01
CA ARG A 188 -3.97 -15.17 6.46
C ARG A 188 -2.71 -14.42 6.86
N ARG A 189 -2.88 -13.22 7.42
CA ARG A 189 -1.80 -12.31 7.82
C ARG A 189 -1.92 -11.97 9.31
N PRO A 190 -0.82 -11.70 10.04
CA PRO A 190 -0.90 -11.16 11.40
C PRO A 190 -1.55 -9.77 11.39
N ILE A 191 -2.13 -9.34 12.52
CA ILE A 191 -2.73 -8.00 12.59
C ILE A 191 -1.76 -6.83 12.36
N ALA A 192 -0.45 -7.09 12.47
CA ALA A 192 0.58 -6.13 12.10
C ALA A 192 0.53 -5.73 10.61
N ASP A 193 -0.07 -6.57 9.75
CA ASP A 193 -0.19 -6.34 8.31
C ASP A 193 -1.53 -5.68 7.94
N LEU A 194 -2.13 -4.91 8.86
CA LEU A 194 -3.42 -4.28 8.61
C LEU A 194 -3.38 -3.38 7.37
N TYR A 195 -2.32 -2.59 7.19
CA TYR A 195 -2.19 -1.70 6.03
C TYR A 195 -1.96 -2.48 4.73
N ASP A 196 -1.12 -3.52 4.72
CA ASP A 196 -1.01 -4.42 3.54
C ASP A 196 -2.35 -5.10 3.22
N THR A 197 -3.10 -5.51 4.24
CA THR A 197 -4.44 -6.10 4.06
C THR A 197 -5.41 -5.09 3.45
N ALA A 198 -5.37 -3.84 3.91
CA ALA A 198 -6.19 -2.78 3.33
C ALA A 198 -5.80 -2.47 1.88
N GLU A 199 -4.51 -2.38 1.56
CA GLU A 199 -4.04 -2.17 0.18
C GLU A 199 -4.40 -3.36 -0.72
N ASP A 200 -4.36 -4.60 -0.23
CA ASP A 200 -4.83 -5.78 -0.98
C ASP A 200 -6.33 -5.69 -1.30
N VAL A 201 -7.16 -5.24 -0.34
CA VAL A 201 -8.61 -5.01 -0.56
C VAL A 201 -8.83 -3.89 -1.58
N VAL A 202 -8.10 -2.79 -1.48
CA VAL A 202 -8.19 -1.67 -2.44
C VAL A 202 -7.79 -2.15 -3.84
N ARG A 203 -6.67 -2.88 -3.97
CA ARG A 203 -6.21 -3.45 -5.23
C ARG A 203 -7.22 -4.43 -5.82
N TRP A 204 -7.82 -5.30 -5.00
CA TRP A 204 -8.89 -6.20 -5.42
C TRP A 204 -10.11 -5.43 -5.95
N SER A 205 -10.48 -4.32 -5.30
CA SER A 205 -11.60 -3.49 -5.74
C SER A 205 -11.34 -2.88 -7.13
N GLU A 206 -10.07 -2.56 -7.42
CA GLU A 206 -9.64 -1.98 -8.69
C GLU A 206 -9.55 -3.00 -9.83
N ALA A 207 -9.19 -4.26 -9.53
CA ALA A 207 -8.96 -5.32 -10.52
C ALA A 207 -10.19 -5.67 -11.39
N GLY A 208 -11.40 -5.30 -10.99
CA GLY A 208 -12.63 -5.53 -11.77
C GLY A 208 -13.06 -4.35 -12.64
N THR A 209 -12.29 -3.26 -12.67
CA THR A 209 -12.73 -2.04 -13.35
C THR A 209 -12.16 -1.88 -14.77
N PHE A 210 -11.05 -2.54 -15.13
CA PHE A 210 -10.46 -2.51 -16.48
C PHE A 210 -9.60 -3.76 -16.75
N PRO A 211 -9.50 -4.24 -18.01
CA PRO A 211 -8.71 -5.42 -18.36
C PRO A 211 -7.21 -5.17 -18.16
N GLU A 212 -6.50 -6.19 -17.69
CA GLU A 212 -5.04 -6.25 -17.70
C GLU A 212 -4.56 -6.09 -19.16
N THR A 213 -3.76 -5.06 -19.43
CA THR A 213 -3.01 -4.91 -20.69
C THR A 213 -1.60 -5.42 -20.51
#